data_AF-A0A1G5IUC5-F1
#
_entry.id   AF-A0A1G5IUC5-F1
#
_cell.length_a   1.000
_cell.length_b   1.000
_cell.length_c   1.000
_cell.angle_alpha   90.00
_cell.angle_beta   90.00
_cell.angle_gamma   90.00
#
_symmetry.space_group_name_H-M   'P 1'
#
loop_
_entity.id
_entity.type
_entity.pdbx_description
1 polymer ?
#
loop_
_entity_poly.entity_id
_entity_poly.type
_entity_poly.pdbx_seq_one_letter_code
_entity_poly.pdbx_strand_id
1 'polypeptide(L)'
;MDLDEKIRFPIGHFEPRFEFTDEDRKHILDQIPEIAKNLRLVTQDFNDEQLRTPYRTGGWTIIQIVHHLADNDMNAYIRFKRALTEEEPLASSYREDLWASLQEYKDLPMEDSIMLLEILHKRFLTLLRGIQPEQFRRKLRTEVLGSITLDVAIQRLVWHGQHHIAQIKSLKSVTKIGVLNQEEIYPHCPMEIRVVEVGGVSKPQLKDKLQQCSIRMNEYGIKLFDDEKFVISPTKRRLETVELAVRNLGFLDGATTLQLFQMADTLGLQLCPIDLSPYLRIQYLDQPETCTSSTEKGNQAPSGSLTIASEPLTEDDHFPKGFYLRNIEGELWLRGYIADDLHVWNPHDRFIFCRT
;
A
#
# COMPACT_ATOMS: atom_id res chain seq x y z
N MET A 1 1.40 4.54 12.90
CA MET A 1 1.48 5.55 11.81
C MET A 1 0.34 5.23 10.88
N ASP A 2 -0.54 6.21 10.64
CA ASP A 2 -1.84 6.00 10.00
C ASP A 2 -1.70 5.29 8.64
N LEU A 3 -2.64 4.42 8.31
CA LEU A 3 -2.66 3.64 7.07
C LEU A 3 -2.72 4.55 5.84
N ASP A 4 -3.47 5.65 5.92
CA ASP A 4 -3.51 6.69 4.87
C ASP A 4 -2.15 7.38 4.72
N GLU A 5 -1.40 7.52 5.82
CA GLU A 5 -0.07 8.15 5.82
C GLU A 5 0.96 7.29 5.07
N LYS A 6 0.93 5.96 5.23
CA LYS A 6 1.82 5.05 4.47
C LYS A 6 1.53 5.09 2.96
N ILE A 7 0.28 5.23 2.56
CA ILE A 7 -0.12 5.31 1.15
C ILE A 7 0.24 6.67 0.55
N ARG A 8 0.02 7.75 1.31
CA ARG A 8 0.41 9.10 0.90
C ARG A 8 1.92 9.22 0.79
N PHE A 9 2.67 8.65 1.73
CA PHE A 9 4.13 8.74 1.83
C PHE A 9 4.81 7.36 1.75
N PRO A 10 4.79 6.69 0.57
CA PRO A 10 5.29 5.33 0.42
C PRO A 10 6.80 5.19 0.63
N ILE A 11 7.54 6.30 0.61
CA ILE A 11 8.98 6.36 0.91
C ILE A 11 9.29 7.19 2.16
N GLY A 12 8.30 7.39 3.03
CA GLY A 12 8.39 8.28 4.20
C GLY A 12 8.35 9.76 3.85
N HIS A 13 8.42 10.62 4.87
CA HIS A 13 8.48 12.08 4.72
C HIS A 13 9.88 12.55 4.32
N PHE A 14 9.96 13.76 3.75
CA PHE A 14 11.25 14.35 3.41
C PHE A 14 12.02 14.75 4.66
N GLU A 15 13.24 14.22 4.81
CA GLU A 15 14.17 14.60 5.86
C GLU A 15 15.44 15.21 5.26
N PRO A 16 15.76 16.50 5.54
CA PRO A 16 16.92 17.15 4.97
C PRO A 16 18.22 16.68 5.63
N ARG A 17 19.24 16.40 4.81
CA ARG A 17 20.63 16.23 5.28
C ARG A 17 21.35 17.57 5.23
N PHE A 18 21.76 18.06 6.39
CA PHE A 18 22.44 19.36 6.53
C PHE A 18 23.94 19.29 6.24
N GLU A 19 24.57 18.15 6.52
CA GLU A 19 25.93 17.86 6.07
C GLU A 19 25.85 17.26 4.66
N PHE A 20 26.22 18.07 3.66
CA PHE A 20 26.09 17.71 2.25
C PHE A 20 27.39 18.03 1.52
N THR A 21 28.10 16.99 1.11
CA THR A 21 29.42 17.11 0.48
C THR A 21 29.30 17.39 -1.02
N ASP A 22 30.42 17.74 -1.66
CA ASP A 22 30.47 17.91 -3.12
C ASP A 22 30.18 16.59 -3.86
N GLU A 23 30.56 15.45 -3.29
CA GLU A 23 30.24 14.13 -3.86
C GLU A 23 28.76 13.79 -3.72
N ASP A 24 28.15 14.08 -2.56
CA ASP A 24 26.69 13.95 -2.38
C ASP A 24 25.93 14.82 -3.38
N ARG A 25 26.46 16.03 -3.62
CA ARG A 25 25.90 16.95 -4.60
C ARG A 25 25.98 16.41 -6.02
N LYS A 26 27.12 15.88 -6.42
CA LYS A 26 27.26 15.24 -7.73
C LYS A 26 26.27 14.08 -7.87
N HIS A 27 26.19 13.22 -6.85
CA HIS A 27 25.30 12.06 -6.85
C HIS A 27 23.82 12.47 -6.98
N ILE A 28 23.37 13.47 -6.22
CA ILE A 28 21.96 13.88 -6.27
C ILE A 28 21.60 14.62 -7.57
N LEU A 29 22.54 15.37 -8.14
CA LEU A 29 22.32 16.01 -9.45
C LEU A 29 22.10 14.95 -10.53
N ASP A 30 22.87 13.86 -10.50
CA ASP A 30 22.72 12.77 -11.48
C ASP A 30 21.37 12.03 -11.36
N GLN A 31 20.63 12.20 -10.25
CA GLN A 31 19.28 11.63 -10.08
C GLN A 31 18.18 12.48 -10.72
N ILE A 32 18.40 13.78 -10.96
CA ILE A 32 17.40 14.67 -11.56
C ILE A 32 16.86 14.12 -12.90
N PRO A 33 17.69 13.81 -13.92
CA PRO A 33 17.18 13.31 -15.21
C PRO A 33 16.59 11.90 -15.11
N GLU A 34 16.97 11.12 -14.10
CA GLU A 34 16.41 9.79 -13.86
C GLU A 34 14.94 9.88 -13.43
N ILE A 35 14.44 11.01 -12.94
CA ILE A 35 13.02 11.20 -12.62
C ILE A 35 12.16 11.02 -13.87
N ALA A 36 12.44 11.78 -14.94
CA ALA A 36 11.65 11.72 -16.18
C ALA A 36 11.76 10.34 -16.85
N LYS A 37 12.96 9.76 -16.87
CA LYS A 37 13.21 8.41 -17.40
C LYS A 37 12.43 7.35 -16.63
N ASN A 38 12.46 7.41 -15.30
CA ASN A 38 11.72 6.47 -14.46
C ASN A 38 10.21 6.65 -14.60
N LEU A 39 9.70 7.89 -14.72
CA LEU A 39 8.29 8.14 -15.01
C LEU A 39 7.85 7.40 -16.27
N ARG A 40 8.58 7.60 -17.38
CA ARG A 40 8.31 6.92 -18.65
C ARG A 40 8.30 5.40 -18.48
N LEU A 41 9.30 4.83 -17.80
CA LEU A 41 9.38 3.39 -17.55
C LEU A 41 8.23 2.86 -16.69
N VAL A 42 7.82 3.57 -15.65
CA VAL A 42 6.73 3.09 -14.79
C VAL A 42 5.38 3.23 -15.46
N THR A 43 5.20 4.21 -16.36
CA THR A 43 3.92 4.45 -17.02
C THR A 43 3.72 3.77 -18.37
N GLN A 44 4.78 3.29 -19.03
CA GLN A 44 4.73 2.73 -20.39
C GLN A 44 3.74 1.57 -20.59
N ASP A 45 3.43 0.81 -19.53
CA ASP A 45 2.59 -0.40 -19.61
C ASP A 45 1.14 -0.13 -19.21
N PHE A 46 0.78 1.11 -18.84
CA PHE A 46 -0.60 1.45 -18.51
C PHE A 46 -1.42 1.76 -19.75
N ASN A 47 -2.66 1.29 -19.77
CA ASN A 47 -3.66 1.78 -20.72
C ASN A 47 -4.30 3.09 -20.24
N ASP A 48 -5.08 3.73 -21.11
CA ASP A 48 -5.72 5.04 -20.83
C ASP A 48 -6.63 5.02 -19.59
N GLU A 49 -7.32 3.92 -19.33
CA GLU A 49 -8.19 3.77 -18.15
C GLU A 49 -7.34 3.74 -16.87
N GLN A 50 -6.29 2.92 -16.86
CA GLN A 50 -5.36 2.81 -15.73
C GLN A 50 -4.64 4.13 -15.45
N LEU A 51 -4.24 4.86 -16.50
CA LEU A 51 -3.65 6.19 -16.37
C LEU A 51 -4.61 7.21 -15.72
N ARG A 52 -5.92 7.00 -15.86
CA ARG A 52 -6.98 7.83 -15.27
C ARG A 52 -7.47 7.29 -13.92
N THR A 53 -6.86 6.23 -13.38
CA THR A 53 -7.20 5.69 -12.07
C THR A 53 -6.47 6.45 -10.96
N PRO A 54 -7.16 6.87 -9.88
CA PRO A 54 -6.53 7.44 -8.69
C PRO A 54 -5.52 6.48 -8.04
N TYR A 55 -4.35 6.99 -7.61
CA TYR A 55 -3.34 6.17 -6.92
C TYR A 55 -3.82 5.66 -5.54
N ARG A 56 -4.81 6.34 -4.96
CA ARG A 56 -5.51 5.98 -3.73
C ARG A 56 -6.92 6.58 -3.73
N THR A 57 -7.79 6.13 -2.83
CA THR A 57 -9.11 6.73 -2.61
C THR A 57 -8.99 8.22 -2.31
N GLY A 58 -9.68 9.05 -3.11
CA GLY A 58 -9.62 10.51 -3.01
C GLY A 58 -8.25 11.13 -3.38
N GLY A 59 -7.34 10.34 -3.97
CA GLY A 59 -6.05 10.81 -4.48
C GLY A 59 -6.11 11.24 -5.95
N TRP A 60 -4.97 11.68 -6.47
CA TRP A 60 -4.81 12.04 -7.88
C TRP A 60 -4.70 10.81 -8.78
N THR A 61 -5.11 10.96 -10.04
CA THR A 61 -4.85 9.99 -11.11
C THR A 61 -3.36 9.98 -11.50
N ILE A 62 -2.89 8.92 -12.17
CA ILE A 62 -1.50 8.87 -12.66
C ILE A 62 -1.22 10.07 -13.59
N ILE A 63 -2.15 10.40 -14.49
CA ILE A 63 -2.02 11.56 -15.39
C ILE A 63 -1.84 12.85 -14.59
N GLN A 64 -2.66 13.07 -13.56
CA GLN A 64 -2.54 14.25 -12.72
C GLN A 64 -1.20 14.31 -11.97
N ILE A 65 -0.67 13.18 -11.50
CA ILE A 65 0.67 13.13 -10.88
C ILE A 65 1.75 13.55 -11.88
N VAL A 66 1.71 13.05 -13.12
CA VAL A 66 2.72 13.35 -14.13
C VAL A 66 2.69 14.82 -14.54
N HIS A 67 1.51 15.39 -14.77
CA HIS A 67 1.35 16.81 -15.06
C HIS A 67 1.81 17.69 -13.87
N HIS A 68 1.45 17.31 -12.64
CA HIS A 68 1.90 18.02 -11.43
C HIS A 68 3.43 18.02 -11.30
N LEU A 69 4.11 16.92 -11.61
CA LEU A 69 5.57 16.89 -11.57
C LEU A 69 6.19 17.90 -12.53
N ALA A 70 5.63 18.05 -13.74
CA ALA A 70 6.08 19.08 -14.68
C ALA A 70 5.89 20.50 -14.12
N ASP A 71 4.73 20.78 -13.53
CA ASP A 71 4.43 22.09 -12.92
C ASP A 71 5.31 22.39 -11.70
N ASN A 72 5.53 21.39 -10.85
CA ASN A 72 6.37 21.50 -9.67
C ASN A 72 7.81 21.84 -10.05
N ASP A 73 8.36 21.13 -11.03
CA ASP A 73 9.75 21.29 -11.45
C ASP A 73 9.95 22.62 -12.19
N MET A 74 8.95 23.09 -12.96
CA MET A 74 8.99 24.43 -13.56
C MET A 74 9.07 25.52 -12.49
N ASN A 75 8.23 25.41 -11.45
CA ASN A 75 8.27 26.31 -10.31
C ASN A 75 9.60 26.20 -9.56
N ALA A 76 10.13 25.00 -9.37
CA ALA A 76 11.43 24.78 -8.74
C ALA A 76 12.55 25.46 -9.54
N TYR A 77 12.60 25.27 -10.86
CA TYR A 77 13.61 25.90 -11.73
C TYR A 77 13.60 27.44 -11.62
N ILE A 78 12.42 28.05 -11.60
CA ILE A 78 12.28 29.50 -11.40
C ILE A 78 12.77 29.93 -10.02
N ARG A 79 12.37 29.22 -8.96
CA ARG A 79 12.79 29.50 -7.58
C ARG A 79 14.31 29.40 -7.41
N PHE A 80 14.96 28.43 -8.05
CA PHE A 80 16.42 28.30 -8.03
C PHE A 80 17.11 29.49 -8.68
N LYS A 81 16.63 29.93 -9.85
CA LYS A 81 17.18 31.15 -10.48
C LYS A 81 17.05 32.36 -9.57
N ARG A 82 15.87 32.56 -8.99
CA ARG A 82 15.63 33.66 -8.04
C ARG A 82 16.57 33.59 -6.85
N ALA A 83 16.70 32.43 -6.21
CA ALA A 83 17.61 32.23 -5.09
C ALA A 83 19.08 32.50 -5.44
N LEU A 84 19.49 32.27 -6.69
CA LEU A 84 20.83 32.59 -7.19
C LEU A 84 21.03 34.10 -7.48
N THR A 85 19.96 34.86 -7.69
CA THR A 85 20.02 36.28 -8.12
C THR A 85 19.45 37.28 -7.10
N GLU A 86 18.72 36.81 -6.10
CA GLU A 86 18.04 37.60 -5.07
C GLU A 86 18.50 37.16 -3.68
N GLU A 87 18.39 38.04 -2.69
CA GLU A 87 18.68 37.73 -1.28
C GLU A 87 17.47 37.07 -0.61
N GLU A 88 17.60 35.78 -0.27
CA GLU A 88 16.59 34.94 0.40
C GLU A 88 15.13 35.17 -0.09
N PRO A 89 14.86 35.01 -1.40
CA PRO A 89 13.54 35.30 -1.94
C PRO A 89 12.48 34.36 -1.38
N LEU A 90 11.25 34.87 -1.25
CA LEU A 90 10.09 34.06 -0.96
C LEU A 90 9.75 33.19 -2.19
N ALA A 91 9.81 31.87 -1.99
CA ALA A 91 9.31 30.87 -2.92
C ALA A 91 7.81 30.68 -2.70
N SER A 92 7.01 31.49 -3.42
CA SER A 92 5.55 31.44 -3.38
C SER A 92 5.03 30.03 -3.58
N SER A 93 4.08 29.61 -2.74
CA SER A 93 3.32 28.38 -2.95
C SER A 93 2.32 28.55 -4.10
N TYR A 94 1.74 27.44 -4.54
CA TYR A 94 0.62 27.43 -5.46
C TYR A 94 -0.38 26.37 -4.99
N ARG A 95 -1.64 26.53 -5.39
CA ARG A 95 -2.72 25.60 -5.04
C ARG A 95 -2.70 24.40 -5.98
N GLU A 96 -1.77 23.48 -5.73
CA GLU A 96 -1.53 22.30 -6.58
C GLU A 96 -2.79 21.47 -6.87
N ASP A 97 -3.66 21.25 -5.88
CA ASP A 97 -4.95 20.57 -6.09
C ASP A 97 -5.87 21.29 -7.10
N LEU A 98 -5.85 22.63 -7.10
CA LEU A 98 -6.66 23.41 -8.04
C LEU A 98 -6.07 23.37 -9.44
N TRP A 99 -4.73 23.35 -9.57
CA TRP A 99 -4.05 23.18 -10.85
C TRP A 99 -4.36 21.80 -11.43
N ALA A 100 -4.27 20.75 -10.61
CA ALA A 100 -4.62 19.38 -11.01
C ALA A 100 -6.09 19.18 -11.41
N SER A 101 -6.96 20.14 -11.06
CA SER A 101 -8.38 20.14 -11.43
C SER A 101 -8.70 20.89 -12.74
N LEU A 102 -7.73 21.61 -13.30
CA LEU A 102 -7.90 22.34 -14.54
C LEU A 102 -8.16 21.41 -15.71
N GLN A 103 -8.84 21.93 -16.73
CA GLN A 103 -9.27 21.13 -17.88
C GLN A 103 -8.08 20.64 -18.72
N GLU A 104 -6.95 21.36 -18.76
CA GLU A 104 -5.81 20.91 -19.58
C GLU A 104 -5.20 19.60 -19.08
N TYR A 105 -5.24 19.33 -17.77
CA TYR A 105 -4.80 18.05 -17.19
C TYR A 105 -5.59 16.84 -17.72
N LYS A 106 -6.79 17.05 -18.27
CA LYS A 106 -7.62 15.97 -18.85
C LYS A 106 -7.38 15.77 -20.33
N ASP A 107 -7.05 16.86 -21.02
CA ASP A 107 -7.01 16.95 -22.49
C ASP A 107 -5.58 16.78 -23.04
N LEU A 108 -4.56 17.15 -22.26
CA LEU A 108 -3.16 17.07 -22.68
C LEU A 108 -2.64 15.62 -22.61
N PRO A 109 -1.92 15.13 -23.64
CA PRO A 109 -1.19 13.87 -23.55
C PRO A 109 -0.17 13.88 -22.42
N MET A 110 -0.14 12.82 -21.62
CA MET A 110 0.84 12.64 -20.54
C MET A 110 2.30 12.76 -21.03
N GLU A 111 2.58 12.26 -22.25
CA GLU A 111 3.91 12.30 -22.86
C GLU A 111 4.44 13.73 -23.02
N ASP A 112 3.58 14.73 -23.26
CA ASP A 112 3.99 16.12 -23.41
C ASP A 112 4.61 16.67 -22.12
N SER A 113 4.08 16.28 -20.96
CA SER A 113 4.66 16.63 -19.66
C SER A 113 5.97 15.90 -19.39
N ILE A 114 6.12 14.64 -19.83
CA ILE A 114 7.39 13.91 -19.72
C ILE A 114 8.46 14.57 -20.59
N MET A 115 8.14 14.94 -21.83
CA MET A 115 9.07 15.67 -22.71
C MET A 115 9.45 17.03 -22.14
N LEU A 116 8.48 17.76 -21.56
CA LEU A 116 8.73 19.02 -20.87
C LEU A 116 9.71 18.84 -19.70
N LEU A 117 9.49 17.81 -18.87
CA LEU A 117 10.40 17.46 -17.77
C LEU A 117 11.82 17.18 -18.27
N GLU A 118 11.99 16.38 -19.32
CA GLU A 118 13.30 16.05 -19.88
C GLU A 118 14.07 17.31 -20.33
N ILE A 119 13.42 18.22 -21.04
CA ILE A 119 14.02 19.49 -21.49
C ILE A 119 14.33 20.38 -20.28
N LEU A 120 13.39 20.47 -19.34
CA LEU A 120 13.54 21.28 -18.15
C LEU A 120 14.70 20.79 -17.28
N HIS A 121 14.78 19.48 -17.00
CA HIS A 121 15.86 18.84 -16.25
C HIS A 121 17.21 19.07 -16.91
N LYS A 122 17.29 18.99 -18.24
CA LYS A 122 18.52 19.33 -18.98
C LYS A 122 18.96 20.77 -18.71
N ARG A 123 18.04 21.73 -18.77
CA ARG A 123 18.32 23.14 -18.46
C ARG A 123 18.68 23.34 -16.98
N PHE A 124 18.01 22.62 -16.09
CA PHE A 124 18.22 22.70 -14.66
C PHE A 124 19.60 22.16 -14.28
N LEU A 125 19.98 21.00 -14.79
CA LEU A 125 21.32 20.43 -14.64
C LEU A 125 22.40 21.35 -15.19
N THR A 126 22.18 21.97 -16.35
CA THR A 126 23.13 22.93 -16.94
C THR A 126 23.35 24.12 -16.00
N LEU A 127 22.28 24.63 -15.37
CA LEU A 127 22.38 25.68 -14.36
C LEU A 127 23.14 25.20 -13.13
N LEU A 128 22.75 24.06 -12.55
CA LEU A 128 23.31 23.55 -11.29
C LEU A 128 24.78 23.15 -11.41
N ARG A 129 25.20 22.60 -12.56
CA ARG A 129 26.61 22.29 -12.82
C ARG A 129 27.48 23.54 -13.07
N GLY A 130 26.85 24.68 -13.34
CA GLY A 130 27.55 25.94 -13.64
C GLY A 130 27.73 26.87 -12.44
N ILE A 131 27.11 26.59 -11.28
CA ILE A 131 27.24 27.43 -10.09
C ILE A 131 28.39 26.95 -9.19
N GLN A 132 29.00 27.89 -8.46
CA GLN A 132 30.10 27.59 -7.54
C GLN A 132 29.61 26.86 -6.29
N PRO A 133 30.42 25.99 -5.65
CA PRO A 133 30.04 25.24 -4.45
C PRO A 133 29.44 26.11 -3.32
N GLU A 134 29.95 27.32 -3.13
CA GLU A 134 29.48 28.24 -2.08
C GLU A 134 28.06 28.77 -2.38
N GLN A 135 27.67 28.84 -3.66
CA GLN A 135 26.36 29.33 -4.06
C GLN A 135 25.24 28.35 -3.68
N PHE A 136 25.53 27.07 -3.44
CA PHE A 136 24.54 26.12 -2.92
C PHE A 136 24.07 26.45 -1.50
N ARG A 137 24.83 27.27 -0.77
CA ARG A 137 24.44 27.81 0.54
C ARG A 137 23.48 28.99 0.45
N ARG A 138 23.25 29.55 -0.75
CA ARG A 138 22.21 30.57 -0.95
C ARG A 138 20.86 30.00 -0.53
N LYS A 139 20.01 30.88 -0.02
CA LYS A 139 18.76 30.49 0.63
C LYS A 139 17.55 30.96 -0.17
N LEU A 140 16.45 30.29 0.06
CA LEU A 140 15.10 30.74 -0.27
C LEU A 140 14.20 30.49 0.94
N ARG A 141 13.16 31.31 1.08
CA ARG A 141 12.15 31.11 2.11
C ARG A 141 10.96 30.38 1.51
N THR A 142 10.53 29.30 2.15
CA THR A 142 9.32 28.56 1.81
C THR A 142 8.30 28.72 2.93
N GLU A 143 7.02 28.57 2.60
CA GLU A 143 5.94 28.62 3.59
C GLU A 143 5.94 27.40 4.52
N VAL A 144 6.44 26.25 4.04
CA VAL A 144 6.37 24.96 4.75
C VAL A 144 7.63 24.66 5.56
N LEU A 145 8.81 24.85 4.98
CA LEU A 145 10.10 24.49 5.60
C LEU A 145 10.86 25.70 6.14
N GLY A 146 10.30 26.90 6.01
CA GLY A 146 10.99 28.14 6.36
C GLY A 146 12.17 28.42 5.44
N SER A 147 13.25 28.96 6.00
CA SER A 147 14.47 29.34 5.26
C SER A 147 15.34 28.10 4.99
N ILE A 148 15.47 27.70 3.73
CA ILE A 148 16.24 26.52 3.31
C ILE A 148 17.33 26.91 2.31
N THR A 149 18.43 26.15 2.29
CA THR A 149 19.50 26.31 1.30
C THR A 149 19.13 25.67 -0.03
N LEU A 150 19.87 25.99 -1.09
CA LEU A 150 19.73 25.31 -2.38
C LEU A 150 20.10 23.82 -2.27
N ASP A 151 21.05 23.42 -1.43
CA ASP A 151 21.33 21.99 -1.18
C ASP A 151 20.09 21.25 -0.67
N VAL A 152 19.38 21.82 0.33
CA VAL A 152 18.13 21.23 0.85
C VAL A 152 17.02 21.25 -0.21
N ALA A 153 16.94 22.30 -1.02
CA ALA A 153 15.96 22.39 -2.09
C ALA A 153 16.17 21.33 -3.18
N ILE A 154 17.42 20.98 -3.53
CA ILE A 154 17.73 19.91 -4.49
C ILE A 154 17.33 18.56 -3.92
N GLN A 155 17.64 18.32 -2.63
CA GLN A 155 17.23 17.10 -1.94
C GLN A 155 15.70 16.93 -1.97
N ARG A 156 14.97 18.01 -1.70
CA ARG A 156 13.50 17.99 -1.76
C ARG A 156 12.98 17.75 -3.17
N LEU A 157 13.57 18.36 -4.20
CA LEU A 157 13.20 18.15 -5.61
C LEU A 157 13.30 16.66 -5.98
N VAL A 158 14.43 16.04 -5.68
CA VAL A 158 14.68 14.63 -6.02
C VAL A 158 13.77 13.70 -5.22
N TRP A 159 13.64 13.91 -3.90
CA TRP A 159 12.72 13.14 -3.07
C TRP A 159 11.27 13.26 -3.56
N HIS A 160 10.83 14.45 -3.98
CA HIS A 160 9.46 14.69 -4.45
C HIS A 160 9.17 13.91 -5.76
N GLY A 161 10.12 13.91 -6.70
CA GLY A 161 10.02 13.08 -7.90
C GLY A 161 9.95 11.59 -7.58
N GLN A 162 10.82 11.11 -6.68
CA GLN A 162 10.84 9.70 -6.25
C GLN A 162 9.56 9.30 -5.50
N HIS A 163 9.04 10.18 -4.67
CA HIS A 163 7.82 10.00 -3.90
C HIS A 163 6.61 9.78 -4.81
N HIS A 164 6.42 10.62 -5.83
CA HIS A 164 5.33 10.47 -6.78
C HIS A 164 5.52 9.25 -7.69
N ILE A 165 6.75 8.93 -8.10
CA ILE A 165 7.04 7.67 -8.81
C ILE A 165 6.65 6.46 -7.94
N ALA A 166 6.90 6.50 -6.63
CA ALA A 166 6.52 5.43 -5.73
C ALA A 166 4.99 5.29 -5.59
N GLN A 167 4.24 6.40 -5.57
CA GLN A 167 2.76 6.38 -5.63
C GLN A 167 2.24 5.74 -6.93
N ILE A 168 2.88 6.00 -8.08
CA ILE A 168 2.51 5.35 -9.35
C ILE A 168 2.83 3.84 -9.29
N LYS A 169 3.99 3.47 -8.74
CA LYS A 169 4.40 2.06 -8.60
C LYS A 169 3.48 1.25 -7.69
N SER A 170 2.96 1.84 -6.60
CA SER A 170 2.01 1.16 -5.72
C SER A 170 0.70 0.82 -6.44
N LEU A 171 0.32 1.58 -7.48
CA LEU A 171 -0.80 1.21 -8.34
C LEU A 171 -0.43 0.10 -9.33
N LYS A 172 0.81 0.05 -9.84
CA LYS A 172 1.27 -0.99 -10.78
C LYS A 172 1.22 -2.41 -10.19
N SER A 173 1.45 -2.55 -8.88
CA SER A 173 1.20 -3.81 -8.14
C SER A 173 -0.28 -4.20 -8.09
N VAL A 174 -1.18 -3.23 -8.23
CA VAL A 174 -2.65 -3.39 -8.26
C VAL A 174 -3.18 -3.53 -9.70
N THR A 175 -2.44 -3.13 -10.74
CA THR A 175 -2.92 -3.12 -12.16
C THR A 175 -2.33 -4.21 -13.05
N LYS A 176 -1.32 -4.96 -12.58
CA LYS A 176 -0.96 -6.28 -13.16
C LYS A 176 -2.13 -7.29 -13.18
N ILE A 177 -3.24 -6.95 -12.51
CA ILE A 177 -4.53 -7.64 -12.56
C ILE A 177 -5.13 -7.66 -13.98
N GLY A 178 -4.80 -6.70 -14.85
CA GLY A 178 -5.43 -6.52 -16.16
C GLY A 178 -4.99 -7.43 -17.31
N VAL A 179 -3.97 -8.28 -17.13
CA VAL A 179 -3.50 -9.27 -18.15
C VAL A 179 -3.86 -10.70 -17.74
N LEU A 180 -4.71 -10.86 -16.74
CA LEU A 180 -5.13 -12.16 -16.23
C LEU A 180 -6.32 -12.70 -17.02
N ASN A 181 -6.35 -14.03 -17.21
CA ASN A 181 -7.57 -14.71 -17.64
C ASN A 181 -8.67 -14.35 -16.62
N GLN A 182 -9.68 -13.58 -17.03
CA GLN A 182 -10.73 -13.09 -16.12
C GLN A 182 -11.40 -14.24 -15.37
N GLU A 183 -11.44 -15.44 -15.96
CA GLU A 183 -11.95 -16.67 -15.35
C GLU A 183 -11.17 -17.12 -14.09
N GLU A 184 -9.97 -16.60 -13.82
CA GLU A 184 -9.18 -16.92 -12.62
C GLU A 184 -9.32 -15.87 -11.49
N ILE A 185 -10.03 -14.76 -11.72
CA ILE A 185 -10.22 -13.67 -10.77
C ILE A 185 -11.67 -13.66 -10.26
N TYR A 186 -11.87 -13.29 -9.00
CA TYR A 186 -13.20 -13.06 -8.43
C TYR A 186 -13.93 -11.92 -9.20
N PRO A 187 -15.22 -12.05 -9.55
CA PRO A 187 -16.17 -13.10 -9.15
C PRO A 187 -16.28 -14.28 -10.13
N HIS A 188 -15.39 -14.39 -11.11
CA HIS A 188 -15.51 -15.38 -12.19
C HIS A 188 -14.75 -16.69 -11.90
N CYS A 189 -13.85 -16.69 -10.91
CA CYS A 189 -13.13 -17.87 -10.50
C CYS A 189 -13.99 -18.90 -9.75
N PRO A 190 -13.56 -20.18 -9.74
CA PRO A 190 -14.12 -21.16 -8.82
C PRO A 190 -13.95 -20.69 -7.37
N MET A 191 -15.04 -20.64 -6.62
CA MET A 191 -15.08 -20.13 -5.26
C MET A 191 -15.84 -21.08 -4.34
N GLU A 192 -15.38 -21.19 -3.09
CA GLU A 192 -16.10 -21.91 -2.04
C GLU A 192 -16.83 -20.90 -1.17
N ILE A 193 -18.17 -21.02 -1.12
CA ILE A 193 -19.04 -20.15 -0.35
C ILE A 193 -19.52 -20.91 0.89
N ARG A 194 -19.49 -20.27 2.05
CA ARG A 194 -20.02 -20.82 3.31
C ARG A 194 -20.95 -19.83 3.96
N VAL A 195 -22.04 -20.30 4.55
CA VAL A 195 -22.91 -19.48 5.40
C VAL A 195 -22.61 -19.82 6.85
N VAL A 196 -22.17 -18.83 7.61
CA VAL A 196 -21.76 -18.97 9.01
C VAL A 196 -22.76 -18.27 9.91
N GLU A 197 -23.32 -18.99 10.87
CA GLU A 197 -24.10 -18.37 11.95
C GLU A 197 -23.17 -17.84 13.03
N VAL A 198 -23.26 -16.54 13.34
CA VAL A 198 -22.40 -15.87 14.33
C VAL A 198 -23.22 -15.14 15.38
N GLY A 199 -22.63 -14.97 16.57
CA GLY A 199 -23.20 -14.21 17.68
C GLY A 199 -24.20 -14.97 18.56
N GLY A 200 -24.79 -14.25 19.51
CA GLY A 200 -25.86 -14.76 20.38
C GLY A 200 -25.44 -15.71 21.49
N VAL A 201 -24.13 -15.80 21.77
CA VAL A 201 -23.59 -16.47 22.97
C VAL A 201 -22.50 -15.62 23.60
N SER A 202 -22.26 -15.82 24.89
CA SER A 202 -21.17 -15.15 25.59
C SER A 202 -19.81 -15.75 25.22
N LYS A 203 -18.74 -14.99 25.51
CA LYS A 203 -17.36 -15.42 25.26
C LYS A 203 -16.98 -16.72 25.99
N PRO A 204 -17.34 -16.93 27.28
CA PRO A 204 -17.18 -18.23 27.93
C PRO A 204 -17.95 -19.36 27.23
N GLN A 205 -19.22 -19.14 26.85
CA GLN A 205 -20.02 -20.15 26.16
C GLN A 205 -19.42 -20.52 24.79
N LEU A 206 -18.84 -19.56 24.07
CA LEU A 206 -18.14 -19.83 22.82
C LEU A 206 -16.85 -20.62 23.04
N LYS A 207 -16.11 -20.33 24.12
CA LYS A 207 -14.92 -21.09 24.53
C LYS A 207 -15.28 -22.54 24.86
N ASP A 208 -16.39 -22.76 25.58
CA ASP A 208 -16.90 -24.10 25.89
C ASP A 208 -17.28 -24.87 24.62
N LYS A 209 -17.91 -24.21 23.64
CA LYS A 209 -18.23 -24.83 22.34
C LYS A 209 -16.97 -25.23 21.56
N LEU A 210 -15.94 -24.39 21.53
CA LEU A 210 -14.66 -24.74 20.91
C LEU A 210 -14.07 -26.01 21.55
N GLN A 211 -14.11 -26.11 22.88
CA GLN A 211 -13.64 -27.28 23.62
C GLN A 211 -14.47 -28.54 23.34
N GLN A 212 -15.81 -28.41 23.28
CA GLN A 212 -16.71 -29.53 22.95
C GLN A 212 -16.46 -30.08 21.54
N CYS A 213 -16.05 -29.22 20.60
CA CYS A 213 -15.66 -29.60 19.26
C CYS A 213 -14.18 -30.01 19.13
N SER A 214 -13.46 -30.17 20.25
CA SER A 214 -12.02 -30.49 20.28
C SER A 214 -11.15 -29.53 19.47
N ILE A 215 -11.56 -28.26 19.36
CA ILE A 215 -10.80 -27.25 18.62
C ILE A 215 -9.63 -26.76 19.46
N ARG A 216 -8.42 -26.85 18.91
CA ARG A 216 -7.20 -26.37 19.55
C ARG A 216 -6.90 -24.92 19.17
N MET A 217 -6.27 -24.18 20.08
CA MET A 217 -5.73 -22.85 19.83
C MET A 217 -4.25 -22.80 20.21
N ASN A 218 -3.44 -22.07 19.45
CA ASN A 218 -2.07 -21.73 19.86
C ASN A 218 -2.08 -20.51 20.79
N GLU A 219 -0.92 -20.15 21.35
CA GLU A 219 -0.78 -19.01 22.28
C GLU A 219 -1.31 -17.70 21.68
N TYR A 220 -1.05 -17.43 20.40
CA TYR A 220 -1.57 -16.25 19.71
C TYR A 220 -3.10 -16.27 19.55
N GLY A 221 -3.68 -17.43 19.25
CA GLY A 221 -5.13 -17.59 19.16
C GLY A 221 -5.81 -17.38 20.51
N ILE A 222 -5.19 -17.89 21.59
CA ILE A 222 -5.66 -17.64 22.96
C ILE A 222 -5.55 -16.16 23.30
N LYS A 223 -4.41 -15.52 22.99
CA LYS A 223 -4.19 -14.08 23.24
C LYS A 223 -5.22 -13.21 22.53
N LEU A 224 -5.51 -13.49 21.25
CA LEU A 224 -6.58 -12.81 20.50
C LEU A 224 -7.94 -13.06 21.12
N PHE A 225 -8.26 -14.32 21.38
CA PHE A 225 -9.57 -14.70 21.88
C PHE A 225 -9.81 -14.03 23.22
N ASP A 226 -8.87 -14.09 24.17
CA ASP A 226 -9.07 -13.59 25.54
C ASP A 226 -8.99 -12.04 25.64
N ASP A 227 -8.50 -11.32 24.63
CA ASP A 227 -8.41 -9.85 24.59
C ASP A 227 -9.77 -9.15 24.77
N GLU A 228 -9.82 -8.05 25.52
CA GLU A 228 -11.05 -7.29 25.80
C GLU A 228 -11.69 -6.68 24.55
N LYS A 229 -10.88 -6.37 23.52
CA LYS A 229 -11.35 -5.85 22.22
C LYS A 229 -11.95 -6.94 21.34
N PHE A 230 -11.74 -8.22 21.66
CA PHE A 230 -12.45 -9.31 21.02
C PHE A 230 -13.90 -9.34 21.53
N VAL A 231 -14.80 -8.70 20.77
CA VAL A 231 -16.21 -8.56 21.12
C VAL A 231 -17.05 -9.50 20.25
N ILE A 232 -17.90 -10.29 20.89
CA ILE A 232 -18.90 -11.14 20.23
C ILE A 232 -20.21 -10.37 20.12
N SER A 233 -20.82 -10.41 18.94
CA SER A 233 -22.13 -9.84 18.74
C SER A 233 -23.19 -10.49 19.64
N PRO A 234 -24.01 -9.70 20.37
CA PRO A 234 -25.12 -10.24 21.16
C PRO A 234 -26.25 -10.75 20.26
N THR A 235 -26.35 -10.24 19.03
CA THR A 235 -27.38 -10.63 18.06
C THR A 235 -26.86 -11.74 17.16
N LYS A 236 -27.66 -12.81 17.02
CA LYS A 236 -27.41 -13.85 16.02
C LYS A 236 -27.63 -13.30 14.62
N ARG A 237 -26.68 -13.53 13.73
CA ARG A 237 -26.79 -13.19 12.31
C ARG A 237 -26.15 -14.28 11.45
N ARG A 238 -26.53 -14.32 10.18
CA ARG A 238 -25.92 -15.19 9.17
C ARG A 238 -25.00 -14.34 8.32
N LEU A 239 -23.76 -14.78 8.15
CA LEU A 239 -22.78 -14.14 7.27
C LEU A 239 -22.44 -15.10 6.15
N GLU A 240 -22.49 -14.63 4.93
CA GLU A 240 -22.01 -15.37 3.77
C GLU A 240 -20.54 -15.06 3.56
N THR A 241 -19.70 -16.08 3.50
CA THR A 241 -18.28 -15.95 3.29
C THR A 241 -17.83 -16.59 2.00
N VAL A 242 -16.73 -16.10 1.45
CA VAL A 242 -16.07 -16.66 0.28
C VAL A 242 -14.61 -16.94 0.60
N GLU A 243 -14.14 -18.10 0.14
CA GLU A 243 -12.74 -18.49 0.20
C GLU A 243 -12.04 -18.20 -1.12
N LEU A 244 -10.98 -17.41 -1.07
CA LEU A 244 -10.22 -16.97 -2.23
C LEU A 244 -8.72 -17.10 -1.96
N ALA A 245 -7.95 -17.54 -2.96
CA ALA A 245 -6.50 -17.39 -2.92
C ALA A 245 -6.12 -15.93 -3.20
N VAL A 246 -4.95 -15.49 -2.72
CA VAL A 246 -4.38 -14.15 -3.01
C VAL A 246 -4.42 -13.84 -4.51
N ARG A 247 -4.09 -14.82 -5.35
CA ARG A 247 -4.16 -14.67 -6.82
C ARG A 247 -5.56 -14.50 -7.39
N ASN A 248 -6.60 -14.98 -6.72
CA ASN A 248 -7.99 -14.78 -7.16
C ASN A 248 -8.45 -13.33 -6.93
N LEU A 249 -7.71 -12.56 -6.13
CA LEU A 249 -7.86 -11.10 -6.04
C LEU A 249 -6.98 -10.37 -7.08
N GLY A 250 -6.33 -11.12 -7.98
CA GLY A 250 -5.49 -10.56 -9.04
C GLY A 250 -3.98 -10.45 -8.72
N PHE A 251 -3.56 -10.82 -7.51
CA PHE A 251 -2.15 -10.72 -7.11
C PHE A 251 -1.34 -11.97 -7.48
N LEU A 252 -0.75 -11.98 -8.68
CA LEU A 252 0.06 -13.10 -9.18
C LEU A 252 1.40 -13.29 -8.48
N ASP A 253 1.99 -12.21 -7.98
CA ASP A 253 3.32 -12.20 -7.37
C ASP A 253 3.25 -12.15 -5.83
N GLY A 254 2.04 -12.23 -5.27
CA GLY A 254 1.75 -12.05 -3.85
C GLY A 254 1.34 -10.62 -3.52
N ALA A 255 0.90 -10.41 -2.29
CA ALA A 255 0.43 -9.11 -1.81
C ALA A 255 0.55 -8.95 -0.30
N THR A 256 0.68 -7.71 0.17
CA THR A 256 0.59 -7.41 1.61
C THR A 256 -0.86 -7.48 2.09
N THR A 257 -1.08 -7.64 3.40
CA THR A 257 -2.42 -7.61 4.00
C THR A 257 -3.22 -6.38 3.58
N LEU A 258 -2.58 -5.22 3.53
CA LEU A 258 -3.20 -3.97 3.09
C LEU A 258 -3.69 -4.05 1.64
N GLN A 259 -2.84 -4.52 0.73
CA GLN A 259 -3.19 -4.66 -0.68
C GLN A 259 -4.36 -5.63 -0.87
N LEU A 260 -4.37 -6.74 -0.12
CA LEU A 260 -5.47 -7.71 -0.13
C LEU A 260 -6.78 -7.09 0.32
N PHE A 261 -6.78 -6.38 1.44
CA PHE A 261 -8.00 -5.81 2.02
C PHE A 261 -8.58 -4.70 1.14
N GLN A 262 -7.72 -3.86 0.54
CA GLN A 262 -8.14 -2.84 -0.42
C GLN A 262 -8.75 -3.47 -1.68
N MET A 263 -8.11 -4.49 -2.23
CA MET A 263 -8.62 -5.15 -3.42
C MET A 263 -9.95 -5.85 -3.13
N ALA A 264 -10.09 -6.51 -1.98
CA ALA A 264 -11.35 -7.09 -1.54
C ALA A 264 -12.49 -6.05 -1.55
N ASP A 265 -12.25 -4.86 -0.98
CA ASP A 265 -13.22 -3.76 -0.99
C ASP A 265 -13.59 -3.32 -2.42
N THR A 266 -12.60 -3.16 -3.32
CA THR A 266 -12.87 -2.81 -4.73
C THR A 266 -13.68 -3.87 -5.48
N LEU A 267 -13.59 -5.14 -5.04
CA LEU A 267 -14.33 -6.27 -5.59
C LEU A 267 -15.69 -6.48 -4.90
N GLY A 268 -16.09 -5.58 -3.99
CA GLY A 268 -17.37 -5.68 -3.26
C GLY A 268 -17.38 -6.71 -2.13
N LEU A 269 -16.21 -7.17 -1.70
CA LEU A 269 -16.04 -8.04 -0.54
C LEU A 269 -15.81 -7.21 0.72
N GLN A 270 -16.17 -7.76 1.87
CA GLN A 270 -15.97 -7.13 3.17
C GLN A 270 -15.02 -7.94 4.04
N LEU A 271 -14.35 -7.25 4.96
CA LEU A 271 -13.63 -7.91 6.02
C LEU A 271 -14.61 -8.63 6.96
N CYS A 272 -14.21 -9.83 7.38
CA CYS A 272 -14.91 -10.62 8.37
C CYS A 272 -14.87 -9.90 9.73
N PRO A 273 -15.98 -9.82 10.46
CA PRO A 273 -15.92 -9.40 11.86
C PRO A 273 -15.10 -10.42 12.65
N ILE A 274 -14.29 -9.96 13.60
CA ILE A 274 -13.31 -10.81 14.28
C ILE A 274 -13.95 -12.04 14.97
N ASP A 275 -15.19 -11.87 15.44
CA ASP A 275 -15.97 -12.92 16.10
C ASP A 275 -16.40 -14.05 15.17
N LEU A 276 -16.36 -13.87 13.85
CA LEU A 276 -16.65 -14.90 12.85
C LEU A 276 -15.72 -16.11 12.99
N SER A 277 -14.44 -15.90 13.33
CA SER A 277 -13.40 -16.93 13.23
C SER A 277 -13.69 -18.18 14.08
N PRO A 278 -14.02 -18.07 15.38
CA PRO A 278 -14.47 -19.22 16.17
C PRO A 278 -15.72 -19.92 15.64
N TYR A 279 -16.73 -19.16 15.20
CA TYR A 279 -17.98 -19.75 14.71
C TYR A 279 -17.77 -20.52 13.40
N LEU A 280 -16.95 -19.98 12.50
CA LEU A 280 -16.59 -20.65 11.26
C LEU A 280 -15.86 -21.96 11.56
N ARG A 281 -14.88 -21.97 12.48
CA ARG A 281 -14.17 -23.20 12.86
C ARG A 281 -15.08 -24.27 13.45
N ILE A 282 -16.06 -23.90 14.27
CA ILE A 282 -17.03 -24.83 14.87
C ILE A 282 -17.99 -25.41 13.81
N GLN A 283 -18.32 -24.63 12.79
CA GLN A 283 -19.25 -25.04 11.72
C GLN A 283 -18.55 -25.75 10.55
N TYR A 284 -17.27 -25.51 10.35
CA TYR A 284 -16.45 -26.15 9.33
C TYR A 284 -15.53 -27.17 10.00
N LEU A 285 -15.96 -28.42 10.16
CA LEU A 285 -15.20 -29.47 10.87
C LEU A 285 -14.48 -30.44 9.93
N ASP A 286 -14.81 -30.42 8.65
CA ASP A 286 -14.35 -31.33 7.60
C ASP A 286 -13.23 -30.73 6.73
N GLN A 287 -12.46 -29.77 7.27
CA GLN A 287 -11.30 -29.20 6.58
C GLN A 287 -10.31 -30.32 6.19
N PRO A 288 -9.93 -30.45 4.91
CA PRO A 288 -8.96 -31.44 4.47
C PRO A 288 -7.63 -31.33 5.21
N GLU A 289 -7.02 -32.46 5.51
CA GLU A 289 -5.69 -32.51 6.09
C GLU A 289 -4.64 -32.09 5.04
N THR A 290 -3.65 -31.29 5.45
CA THR A 290 -2.57 -30.87 4.58
C THR A 290 -1.25 -31.45 5.07
N CYS A 291 -0.56 -32.18 4.19
CA CYS A 291 0.62 -32.96 4.55
C CYS A 291 1.75 -32.05 5.08
N THR A 292 2.32 -32.39 6.24
CA THR A 292 3.41 -31.69 6.93
C THR A 292 4.79 -31.89 6.28
N SER A 293 4.84 -32.29 5.00
CA SER A 293 6.10 -32.60 4.33
C SER A 293 6.72 -31.38 3.65
N SER A 294 7.93 -31.03 4.12
CA SER A 294 8.94 -30.12 3.57
C SER A 294 8.91 -28.64 3.99
N THR A 295 9.92 -28.27 4.80
CA THR A 295 10.58 -26.95 4.81
C THR A 295 9.65 -25.73 4.74
N GLU A 296 8.72 -25.58 5.69
CA GLU A 296 8.11 -24.26 5.95
C GLU A 296 9.24 -23.31 6.36
N LYS A 297 9.76 -22.53 5.41
CA LYS A 297 10.70 -21.44 5.71
C LYS A 297 9.97 -20.46 6.61
N GLY A 298 10.62 -20.01 7.70
CA GLY A 298 10.05 -19.00 8.58
C GLY A 298 9.55 -17.79 7.76
N ASN A 299 8.36 -17.30 8.08
CA ASN A 299 7.64 -16.19 7.43
C ASN A 299 6.78 -16.56 6.20
N GLN A 300 6.17 -17.75 6.13
CA GLN A 300 5.11 -18.04 5.15
C GLN A 300 3.85 -18.58 5.82
N ALA A 301 2.68 -18.37 5.21
CA ALA A 301 1.45 -19.00 5.66
C ALA A 301 1.61 -20.53 5.57
N PRO A 302 1.17 -21.29 6.58
CA PRO A 302 1.29 -22.75 6.52
C PRO A 302 0.43 -23.33 5.39
N SER A 303 0.91 -24.42 4.78
CA SER A 303 0.15 -25.09 3.71
C SER A 303 -1.24 -25.52 4.19
N GLY A 304 -2.25 -25.23 3.37
CA GLY A 304 -3.67 -25.53 3.65
C GLY A 304 -4.30 -24.72 4.78
N SER A 305 -3.62 -23.68 5.26
CA SER A 305 -4.23 -22.71 6.18
C SER A 305 -5.26 -21.84 5.46
N LEU A 306 -6.33 -21.49 6.18
CA LEU A 306 -7.33 -20.54 5.74
C LEU A 306 -7.33 -19.33 6.67
N THR A 307 -6.78 -18.21 6.21
CA THR A 307 -6.68 -16.98 7.00
C THR A 307 -8.01 -16.23 6.97
N ILE A 308 -8.47 -15.74 8.11
CA ILE A 308 -9.67 -14.91 8.18
C ILE A 308 -9.27 -13.47 7.93
N ALA A 309 -9.81 -12.85 6.88
CA ALA A 309 -9.57 -11.44 6.57
C ALA A 309 -10.38 -10.57 7.53
N SER A 310 -9.83 -10.26 8.69
CA SER A 310 -10.44 -9.40 9.72
C SER A 310 -9.52 -8.24 10.06
N GLU A 311 -10.09 -7.12 10.49
CA GLU A 311 -9.31 -6.01 11.04
C GLU A 311 -8.51 -6.46 12.28
N PRO A 312 -7.23 -6.06 12.40
CA PRO A 312 -6.45 -6.31 13.61
C PRO A 312 -7.07 -5.59 14.82
N LEU A 313 -7.01 -6.22 16.01
CA LEU A 313 -7.49 -5.60 17.26
C LEU A 313 -6.63 -4.41 17.71
N THR A 314 -5.36 -4.35 17.25
CA THR A 314 -4.38 -3.32 17.63
C THR A 314 -3.40 -3.06 16.47
N GLU A 315 -2.76 -1.88 16.50
CA GLU A 315 -1.67 -1.53 15.58
C GLU A 315 -0.30 -2.09 16.00
N ASP A 316 -0.18 -2.77 17.15
CA ASP A 316 1.10 -3.30 17.64
C ASP A 316 1.55 -4.50 16.77
N ASP A 317 2.74 -4.42 16.19
CA ASP A 317 3.31 -5.45 15.33
C ASP A 317 3.71 -6.73 16.08
N HIS A 318 3.84 -6.67 17.41
CA HIS A 318 4.07 -7.84 18.25
C HIS A 318 2.77 -8.44 18.80
N PHE A 319 1.63 -7.82 18.50
CA PHE A 319 0.32 -8.35 18.83
C PHE A 319 -0.21 -9.19 17.65
N PRO A 320 -0.86 -10.35 17.92
CA PRO A 320 -1.38 -11.16 16.83
C PRO A 320 -2.41 -10.40 15.99
N LYS A 321 -2.35 -10.54 14.67
CA LYS A 321 -3.15 -9.72 13.74
C LYS A 321 -4.51 -10.33 13.39
N GLY A 322 -4.69 -11.63 13.57
CA GLY A 322 -5.94 -12.31 13.28
C GLY A 322 -5.87 -13.82 13.44
N PHE A 323 -6.93 -14.50 12.99
CA PHE A 323 -7.05 -15.95 13.07
C PHE A 323 -6.87 -16.64 11.71
N TYR A 324 -6.44 -17.90 11.74
CA TYR A 324 -6.50 -18.82 10.61
C TYR A 324 -6.89 -20.23 11.07
N LEU A 325 -7.50 -21.00 10.17
CA LEU A 325 -7.90 -22.38 10.40
C LEU A 325 -6.85 -23.34 9.84
N ARG A 326 -6.61 -24.45 10.53
CA ARG A 326 -5.72 -25.51 10.06
C ARG A 326 -6.20 -26.87 10.55
N ASN A 327 -5.98 -27.91 9.75
CA ASN A 327 -6.07 -29.30 10.17
C ASN A 327 -4.64 -29.89 10.12
N ILE A 328 -4.14 -30.38 11.26
CA ILE A 328 -2.79 -30.95 11.39
C ILE A 328 -2.94 -32.34 12.00
N GLU A 329 -2.62 -33.39 11.24
CA GLU A 329 -2.66 -34.76 11.76
C GLU A 329 -4.05 -35.14 12.33
N GLY A 330 -5.12 -34.64 11.70
CA GLY A 330 -6.51 -34.83 12.12
C GLY A 330 -6.99 -33.90 13.24
N GLU A 331 -6.11 -33.10 13.82
CA GLU A 331 -6.45 -32.12 14.86
C GLU A 331 -6.89 -30.79 14.24
N LEU A 332 -8.06 -30.29 14.63
CA LEU A 332 -8.60 -29.03 14.14
C LEU A 332 -8.13 -27.85 14.98
N TRP A 333 -7.61 -26.83 14.31
CA TRP A 333 -7.08 -25.64 14.95
C TRP A 333 -7.78 -24.35 14.54
N LEU A 334 -7.91 -23.45 15.51
CA LEU A 334 -8.12 -22.02 15.34
C LEU A 334 -6.86 -21.31 15.86
N ARG A 335 -5.96 -20.90 14.97
CA ARG A 335 -4.66 -20.34 15.34
C ARG A 335 -4.64 -18.84 15.14
N GLY A 336 -3.95 -18.12 16.02
CA GLY A 336 -3.54 -16.75 15.78
C GLY A 336 -2.22 -16.69 15.02
N TYR A 337 -2.00 -15.61 14.27
CA TYR A 337 -0.74 -15.31 13.59
C TYR A 337 -0.25 -13.90 13.92
N ILE A 338 1.07 -13.70 13.80
CA ILE A 338 1.71 -12.38 13.76
C ILE A 338 2.26 -12.19 12.35
N ALA A 339 1.95 -11.05 11.75
CA ALA A 339 2.53 -10.59 10.50
C ALA A 339 2.68 -9.07 10.62
N ASP A 340 3.81 -8.53 10.20
CA ASP A 340 3.95 -7.09 10.04
C ASP A 340 3.28 -6.62 8.74
N ASP A 341 3.12 -5.31 8.57
CA ASP A 341 2.50 -4.73 7.37
C ASP A 341 3.33 -4.93 6.09
N LEU A 342 4.61 -5.31 6.23
CA LEU A 342 5.52 -5.57 5.11
C LEU A 342 5.47 -7.03 4.66
N HIS A 343 4.81 -7.91 5.42
CA HIS A 343 4.66 -9.31 5.09
C HIS A 343 3.90 -9.48 3.77
N VAL A 344 4.50 -10.21 2.84
CA VAL A 344 3.91 -10.54 1.53
C VAL A 344 3.36 -11.95 1.58
N TRP A 345 2.04 -12.07 1.45
CA TRP A 345 1.34 -13.34 1.32
C TRP A 345 1.58 -13.93 -0.07
N ASN A 346 1.81 -15.24 -0.13
CA ASN A 346 2.04 -15.94 -1.40
C ASN A 346 0.75 -15.97 -2.23
N PRO A 347 0.85 -16.03 -3.57
CA PRO A 347 -0.31 -16.10 -4.47
C PRO A 347 -1.31 -17.23 -4.18
N HIS A 348 -0.84 -18.30 -3.53
CA HIS A 348 -1.63 -19.49 -3.19
C HIS A 348 -2.17 -19.48 -1.75
N ASP A 349 -1.76 -18.51 -0.93
CA ASP A 349 -2.29 -18.36 0.42
C ASP A 349 -3.78 -18.01 0.32
N ARG A 350 -4.59 -18.57 1.22
CA ARG A 350 -6.06 -18.53 1.11
C ARG A 350 -6.67 -17.71 2.23
N PHE A 351 -7.63 -16.88 1.86
CA PHE A 351 -8.33 -15.95 2.74
C PHE A 351 -9.84 -16.17 2.68
N ILE A 352 -10.48 -15.94 3.82
CA ILE A 352 -11.93 -15.89 3.96
C ILE A 352 -12.37 -14.43 4.10
N PHE A 353 -13.23 -13.98 3.18
CA PHE A 353 -13.88 -12.67 3.19
C PHE A 353 -15.40 -12.82 3.38
N CYS A 354 -16.07 -11.78 3.87
CA CYS A 354 -17.52 -11.68 3.82
C CYS A 354 -17.98 -11.20 2.43
N ARG A 355 -19.11 -11.72 1.96
CA ARG A 355 -19.81 -11.20 0.78
C ARG A 355 -20.87 -10.19 1.20
N THR A 356 -21.08 -9.18 0.35
CA THR A 356 -22.15 -8.19 0.50
C THR A 356 -23.51 -8.71 0.05
#